data_AF-A0A3R7Y6Y8-F1
#
_entry.id   AF-A0A3R7Y6Y8-F1
#
_cell.length_a   1.000
_cell.length_b   1.000
_cell.length_c   1.000
_cell.angle_alpha   90.00
_cell.angle_beta   90.00
_cell.angle_gamma   90.00
#
_symmetry.space_group_name_H-M   'P 1'
#
loop_
_entity.id
_entity.type
_entity.pdbx_description
1 polymer ?
#
loop_
_entity_poly.entity_id
_entity_poly.type
_entity_poly.pdbx_seq_one_letter_code
_entity_poly.pdbx_strand_id
1 'polypeptide(L)'
;MAVIQERNPYTTYMLNGPVGSILAQTNEILKRIAEDDEHIERHTQFVDRWLSWNSEQELWERTMDGFTDVMGDEDPALLHFSKKGES
;
A
#
# COMPACT_ATOMS: atom_id res chain seq x y z
N MET A 1 -4.40 23.75 -24.20
CA MET A 1 -5.64 23.22 -23.59
C MET A 1 -5.27 22.75 -22.20
N ALA A 2 -5.59 23.52 -21.16
CA ALA A 2 -5.24 23.13 -19.78
C ALA A 2 -6.18 21.99 -19.39
N VAL A 3 -5.63 20.79 -19.24
CA VAL A 3 -6.36 19.66 -18.67
C VAL A 3 -6.65 20.02 -17.22
N ILE A 4 -7.93 20.30 -16.93
CA ILE A 4 -8.40 20.64 -15.59
C ILE A 4 -8.17 19.41 -14.70
N GLN A 5 -7.13 19.44 -13.87
CA GLN A 5 -6.77 18.34 -12.96
C GLN A 5 -7.76 18.14 -11.80
N GLU A 6 -8.74 19.04 -11.63
CA GLU A 6 -9.76 18.98 -10.57
C GLU A 6 -10.73 17.80 -10.69
N ARG A 7 -10.62 16.98 -11.74
CA ARG A 7 -11.44 15.77 -11.92
C ARG A 7 -10.61 14.59 -12.43
N ASN A 8 -9.44 14.35 -11.85
CA ASN A 8 -8.87 13.01 -11.97
C ASN A 8 -9.52 12.12 -10.88
N PRO A 9 -10.53 11.28 -11.19
CA PRO A 9 -11.15 10.43 -10.19
C PRO A 9 -10.15 9.43 -9.57
N TYR A 10 -9.01 9.20 -10.21
CA TYR A 10 -7.96 8.31 -9.71
C TYR A 10 -7.19 8.89 -8.52
N THR A 11 -6.94 10.22 -8.46
CA THR A 11 -6.21 10.82 -7.34
C THR A 11 -6.98 10.79 -6.02
N THR A 12 -8.31 10.74 -6.07
CA THR A 12 -9.16 10.63 -4.86
C THR A 12 -8.91 9.33 -4.08
N TYR A 13 -8.51 8.26 -4.76
CA TYR A 13 -8.27 6.95 -4.15
C TYR A 13 -6.78 6.65 -3.96
N MET A 14 -5.90 7.57 -4.36
CA MET A 14 -4.47 7.44 -4.10
C MET A 14 -4.18 7.66 -2.63
N LEU A 15 -3.45 6.71 -2.05
CA LEU A 15 -2.89 6.83 -0.73
C LEU A 15 -1.62 7.67 -0.81
N ASN A 16 -1.47 8.63 0.09
CA ASN A 16 -0.15 9.17 0.34
C ASN A 16 0.71 8.07 1.00
N GLY A 17 2.02 8.09 0.72
CA GLY A 17 2.90 7.01 1.14
C GLY A 17 2.87 6.70 2.64
N PRO A 18 2.93 7.71 3.56
CA PRO A 18 2.85 7.45 4.99
C PRO A 18 1.53 6.79 5.44
N VAL A 19 0.39 7.26 4.93
CA VAL A 19 -0.92 6.68 5.28
C VAL A 19 -1.05 5.26 4.74
N GLY A 20 -0.61 5.02 3.50
CA GLY A 20 -0.65 3.66 2.96
C GLY A 20 0.34 2.71 3.65
N SER A 21 1.46 3.22 4.17
CA SER A 21 2.38 2.43 5.00
C SER A 21 1.72 1.97 6.30
N ILE A 22 1.05 2.89 7.00
CA ILE A 22 0.27 2.56 8.21
C ILE A 22 -0.81 1.53 7.87
N LEU A 23 -1.55 1.74 6.77
CA LEU A 23 -2.60 0.83 6.33
C LEU A 23 -2.03 -0.57 5.99
N ALA A 24 -0.87 -0.66 5.33
CA ALA A 24 -0.22 -1.92 5.03
C ALA A 24 0.17 -2.68 6.30
N GLN A 25 0.83 -2.00 7.24
CA GLN A 25 1.25 -2.60 8.52
C GLN A 25 0.05 -3.08 9.34
N THR A 26 -1.00 -2.25 9.47
CA THR A 26 -2.19 -2.63 10.23
C THR A 26 -2.97 -3.76 9.56
N ASN A 27 -3.03 -3.80 8.22
CA ASN A 27 -3.66 -4.89 7.49
C ASN A 27 -2.92 -6.22 7.68
N GLU A 28 -1.59 -6.18 7.65
CA GLU A 28 -0.74 -7.35 7.87
C GLU A 28 -0.83 -7.88 9.31
N ILE A 29 -0.81 -6.99 10.30
CA ILE A 29 -1.05 -7.36 11.70
C ILE A 29 -2.43 -7.98 11.85
N LEU A 30 -3.46 -7.39 11.22
CA LEU A 30 -4.83 -7.89 11.30
C LEU A 30 -4.97 -9.29 10.72
N LYS A 31 -4.34 -9.59 9.58
CA LYS A 31 -4.29 -10.95 9.00
C LYS A 31 -3.70 -11.97 9.97
N ARG A 32 -2.62 -11.61 10.67
CA ARG A 32 -1.92 -12.51 11.60
C ARG A 32 -2.71 -12.81 12.88
N ILE A 33 -3.56 -11.89 13.34
CA ILE A 33 -4.31 -12.06 14.59
C ILE A 33 -5.71 -12.63 14.40
N ALA A 34 -6.21 -12.67 13.16
CA ALA A 34 -7.59 -13.02 12.84
C ALA A 34 -7.69 -13.99 11.66
N GLU A 35 -6.76 -14.94 11.60
CA GLU A 35 -6.62 -15.93 10.52
C GLU A 35 -7.84 -16.86 10.36
N ASP A 36 -8.68 -17.02 11.38
CA ASP A 36 -9.89 -17.87 11.33
C ASP A 36 -11.21 -17.07 11.16
N ASP A 37 -11.14 -15.76 10.91
CA ASP A 37 -12.33 -14.92 10.73
C ASP A 37 -12.53 -14.55 9.26
N GLU A 38 -13.46 -15.25 8.59
CA GLU A 38 -13.77 -15.07 7.16
C GLU A 38 -14.12 -13.61 6.79
N HIS A 39 -14.71 -12.85 7.70
CA HIS A 39 -15.05 -11.45 7.44
C HIS A 39 -13.79 -10.57 7.44
N ILE A 40 -12.88 -10.82 8.38
CA ILE A 40 -11.60 -10.13 8.46
C ILE A 40 -10.69 -10.53 7.30
N GLU A 41 -10.62 -11.80 6.93
CA GLU A 41 -9.89 -12.25 5.74
C GLU A 41 -10.38 -11.55 4.47
N ARG A 42 -11.70 -11.49 4.26
CA ARG A 42 -12.27 -10.80 3.10
C ARG A 42 -11.94 -9.31 3.09
N HIS A 43 -11.95 -8.66 4.25
CA HIS A 43 -11.57 -7.25 4.39
C HIS A 43 -10.10 -7.03 4.05
N THR A 44 -9.21 -7.84 4.64
CA THR A 44 -7.77 -7.68 4.46
C THR A 44 -7.34 -7.95 3.02
N GLN A 45 -7.98 -8.90 2.32
CA GLN A 45 -7.82 -9.11 0.89
C GLN A 45 -8.27 -7.92 0.03
N PHE A 46 -9.32 -7.19 0.45
CA PHE A 46 -9.73 -5.97 -0.23
C PHE A 46 -8.68 -4.88 -0.08
N VAL A 47 -8.16 -4.69 1.14
CA VAL A 47 -7.12 -3.69 1.41
C VAL A 47 -5.82 -4.03 0.66
N ASP A 48 -5.42 -5.30 0.60
CA ASP A 48 -4.24 -5.74 -0.15
C ASP A 48 -4.34 -5.40 -1.65
N ARG A 49 -5.53 -5.57 -2.26
CA ARG A 49 -5.76 -5.15 -3.66
C ARG A 49 -5.62 -3.64 -3.85
N TRP A 50 -6.10 -2.85 -2.88
CA TRP A 50 -5.99 -1.40 -2.96
C TRP A 50 -4.55 -0.92 -2.77
N LEU A 51 -3.81 -1.51 -1.84
CA LEU A 51 -2.39 -1.23 -1.63
C LEU A 51 -1.55 -1.63 -2.86
N SER A 52 -1.82 -2.80 -3.45
CA SER A 52 -1.17 -3.24 -4.68
C SER A 52 -1.42 -2.31 -5.87
N TRP A 53 -2.60 -1.69 -5.97
CA TRP A 53 -2.86 -0.68 -7.00
C TRP A 53 -2.08 0.62 -6.74
N ASN A 54 -1.93 1.01 -5.46
CA ASN A 54 -1.14 2.19 -5.08
C ASN A 54 0.36 1.97 -5.28
N SER A 55 0.86 0.75 -5.11
CA SER A 55 2.27 0.44 -5.26
C SER A 55 2.78 0.56 -6.69
N GLU A 56 1.89 0.54 -7.69
CA GLU A 56 2.24 0.79 -9.09
C GLU A 56 2.57 2.28 -9.37
N GLN A 57 2.33 3.17 -8.40
CA GLN A 57 2.59 4.60 -8.54
C GLN A 57 4.00 4.97 -8.06
N GLU A 58 4.72 5.80 -8.83
CA GLU A 58 6.09 6.26 -8.51
C GLU A 58 6.21 6.89 -7.10
N LEU A 59 5.15 7.56 -6.63
CA LEU A 59 5.12 8.16 -5.30
C LEU A 59 5.24 7.13 -4.17
N TRP A 60 4.72 5.92 -4.38
CA TRP A 60 4.80 4.83 -3.42
C TRP A 60 6.24 4.33 -3.28
N GLU A 61 6.88 3.99 -4.40
CA GLU A 61 8.28 3.54 -4.45
C GLU A 61 9.20 4.55 -3.74
N ARG A 62 9.09 5.83 -4.10
CA ARG A 62 9.89 6.89 -3.47
C ARG A 62 9.65 7.01 -1.95
N THR A 63 8.44 6.74 -1.48
CA THR A 63 8.14 6.80 -0.05
C THR A 63 8.78 5.62 0.69
N MET A 64 8.73 4.42 0.10
CA MET A 64 9.34 3.22 0.68
C MET A 64 10.87 3.33 0.72
N ASP A 65 11.49 3.85 -0.34
CA ASP A 65 12.93 4.13 -0.39
C ASP A 65 13.31 5.10 0.74
N GLY A 66 12.56 6.20 0.88
CA GLY A 66 12.79 7.18 1.94
C GLY A 66 12.60 6.60 3.35
N PHE A 67 11.65 5.68 3.55
CA PHE A 67 11.51 4.98 4.83
C PHE A 67 12.72 4.09 5.11
N THR A 68 13.15 3.30 4.13
CA THR A 68 14.30 2.38 4.26
C THR A 68 15.58 3.15 4.56
N ASP A 69 15.82 4.26 3.85
CA ASP A 69 16.98 5.15 4.07
C ASP A 69 17.02 5.74 5.49
N VAL A 70 15.86 6.14 6.04
CA VAL A 70 15.76 6.76 7.37
C VAL A 70 15.83 5.73 8.48
N MET A 71 15.18 4.58 8.30
CA MET A 71 15.03 3.56 9.34
C MET A 71 16.22 2.59 9.38
N GLY A 72 16.94 2.43 8.26
CA GLY A 72 18.12 1.57 8.15
C GLY A 72 17.82 0.06 8.11
N ASP A 73 16.54 -0.32 7.98
CA ASP A 73 16.07 -1.71 7.84
C ASP A 73 14.75 -1.74 7.04
N GLU A 74 14.45 -2.89 6.43
CA GLU A 74 13.17 -3.17 5.78
C GLU A 74 12.17 -3.69 6.83
N ASP A 75 10.99 -3.09 6.94
CA ASP A 75 9.98 -3.57 7.90
C ASP A 75 9.33 -4.87 7.37
N PRO A 76 9.33 -5.97 8.14
CA PRO A 76 8.72 -7.24 7.72
C PRO A 76 7.18 -7.18 7.53
N ALA A 77 6.52 -6.09 7.93
CA ALA A 77 5.11 -5.81 7.66
C ALA A 77 4.90 -4.75 6.57
N LEU A 78 5.96 -4.09 6.09
CA LEU A 78 5.93 -3.36 4.82
C LEU A 78 6.09 -4.39 3.71
N LEU A 79 4.97 -4.93 3.24
CA LEU A 79 4.96 -5.70 2.01
C LEU A 79 5.48 -4.79 0.90
N HIS A 80 6.75 -4.96 0.53
CA HIS A 80 7.30 -4.44 -0.71
C HIS A 80 6.55 -5.15 -1.83
N PHE A 81 5.38 -4.61 -2.20
CA PHE A 81 4.60 -5.12 -3.32
C PHE A 81 5.54 -5.06 -4.53
N SER A 82 6.01 -6.25 -4.95
CA SER A 82 7.10 -6.37 -5.92
C SER A 82 6.80 -5.55 -7.17
N LYS A 83 7.86 -5.00 -7.77
CA LYS A 83 7.82 -4.60 -9.18
C LYS A 83 7.36 -5.81 -9.97
N LYS A 84 6.16 -5.72 -10.53
CA LYS A 84 5.55 -6.65 -11.48
C LYS A 84 6.62 -7.40 -12.30
N GLY A 85 6.93 -8.65 -11.94
CA GLY A 85 7.85 -9.46 -12.74
C GLY A 85 8.84 -10.40 -12.04
N GLU A 86 8.61 -10.87 -10.82
CA GLU A 86 9.29 -12.07 -10.32
C GLU A 86 8.24 -13.14 -10.01
N SER A 87 8.11 -14.09 -10.94
CA SER A 87 7.42 -15.38 -10.79
C SER A 87 8.41 -16.45 -10.40
#